data_AF-A0A937Q6S9-F1
#
_entry.id   AF-A0A937Q6S9-F1
#
_cell.length_a   1.000
_cell.length_b   1.000
_cell.length_c   1.000
_cell.angle_alpha   90.00
_cell.angle_beta   90.00
_cell.angle_gamma   90.00
#
_symmetry.space_group_name_H-M   'P 1'
#
loop_
_entity.id
_entity.type
_entity.pdbx_description
1 polymer ?
#
loop_
_entity_poly.entity_id
_entity_poly.type
_entity_poly.pdbx_seq_one_letter_code
_entity_poly.pdbx_strand_id
1 'polypeptide(L)'
;MIVTPFSHYLDLLKPDLPDELISDASFSKIRKVASQVPGALAFSPFGFECPLGVDGAEADFLFSLQKTNSGPEILSSQLPEHDFDAALFSIPQWNQARCFGEQWADPPDPLYAGIDDVWLEFDVSNPSAQQVKAPSLFFAPFHTREHRHGKIPDPDEGLRLLETVFFCLKGRNPGPSAALNWKKCLEILPRLPNLFQVGLMIARSDSDTLRMCILAPDSEAVKRILSDLGWPGDFSPLDDVLKKISPFFDMLYLHVDVGADISGKIGIECKFSYPRDLSPEPLWYPFLDFLLEEGVCLPAKRNGLLAYPGYRSIDMDACPPPLARMADHLYPLYRSFFVRILSHVKLVCRESGELEAKAYLGINHLWKGIFDDSEPGRGRWGIIG
;
A
#
# COMPACT_ATOMS: atom_id res chain seq x y z
N MET A 1 -18.29 7.03 18.43
CA MET A 1 -17.56 8.32 18.44
C MET A 1 -16.09 7.97 18.48
N ILE A 2 -15.30 8.44 17.52
CA ILE A 2 -13.88 8.09 17.44
C ILE A 2 -13.15 8.74 18.63
N VAL A 3 -12.53 7.94 19.49
CA VAL A 3 -11.83 8.42 20.71
C VAL A 3 -10.63 9.29 20.35
N THR A 4 -9.91 8.93 19.29
CA THR A 4 -8.82 9.73 18.72
C THR A 4 -8.77 9.44 17.22
N PRO A 5 -8.95 10.42 16.33
CA PRO A 5 -8.91 10.19 14.90
C PRO A 5 -7.47 10.11 14.37
N PHE A 6 -7.27 9.37 13.27
CA PHE A 6 -5.99 9.25 12.57
C PHE A 6 -5.40 10.63 12.21
N SER A 7 -6.25 11.57 11.82
CA SER A 7 -5.85 12.95 11.48
C SER A 7 -4.97 13.65 12.53
N HIS A 8 -5.11 13.34 13.83
CA HIS A 8 -4.25 13.93 14.86
C HIS A 8 -2.77 13.55 14.68
N TYR A 9 -2.48 12.32 14.22
CA TYR A 9 -1.13 11.86 13.95
C TYR A 9 -0.59 12.45 12.64
N LEU A 10 -1.45 12.66 11.64
CA LEU A 10 -1.06 13.37 10.42
C LEU A 10 -0.66 14.82 10.68
N ASP A 11 -1.36 15.50 11.59
CA ASP A 11 -1.04 16.89 11.94
C ASP A 11 0.37 17.02 12.54
N LEU A 12 0.86 16.01 13.27
CA LEU A 12 2.24 15.96 13.78
C LEU A 12 3.28 15.85 12.66
N LEU A 13 2.90 15.24 11.53
CA LEU A 13 3.76 14.99 10.38
C LEU A 13 3.68 16.09 9.34
N LYS A 14 2.69 16.98 9.38
CA LYS A 14 2.52 18.05 8.40
C LYS A 14 3.80 18.87 8.14
N PRO A 15 4.58 19.30 9.16
CA PRO A 15 5.79 20.08 8.93
C PRO A 15 6.91 19.34 8.17
N ASP A 16 6.78 18.02 8.05
CA ASP A 16 7.75 17.12 7.42
C ASP A 16 7.36 16.72 5.99
N LEU A 17 6.18 17.16 5.51
CA LEU A 17 5.69 16.84 4.17
C LEU A 17 6.18 17.92 3.19
N PRO A 18 6.87 17.57 2.09
CA PRO A 18 7.26 18.53 1.06
C PRO A 18 6.04 19.12 0.36
N ASP A 19 5.95 20.46 0.33
CA ASP A 19 4.84 21.19 -0.31
C ASP A 19 4.74 20.92 -1.81
N GLU A 20 5.85 20.58 -2.46
CA GLU A 20 5.90 20.20 -3.87
C GLU A 20 5.20 18.87 -4.13
N LEU A 21 5.15 17.98 -3.14
CA LEU A 21 4.49 16.68 -3.24
C LEU A 21 3.04 16.77 -2.74
N ILE A 22 2.83 17.41 -1.59
CA ILE A 22 1.53 17.47 -0.91
C ILE A 22 1.27 18.91 -0.47
N SER A 23 0.48 19.65 -1.25
CA SER A 23 0.06 21.00 -0.89
C SER A 23 -0.86 21.02 0.35
N ASP A 24 -0.99 22.19 0.98
CA ASP A 24 -1.96 22.44 2.05
C ASP A 24 -3.40 22.04 1.69
N ALA A 25 -3.80 22.29 0.43
CA ALA A 25 -5.12 21.93 -0.06
C ALA A 25 -5.27 20.41 -0.14
N SER A 26 -4.26 19.70 -0.67
CA SER A 26 -4.24 18.24 -0.71
C SER A 26 -4.24 17.64 0.69
N PHE A 27 -3.37 18.14 1.58
CA PHE A 27 -3.32 17.70 2.97
C PHE A 27 -4.66 17.89 3.68
N SER A 28 -5.36 19.00 3.44
CA SER A 28 -6.69 19.25 4.02
C SER A 28 -7.73 18.22 3.55
N LYS A 29 -7.69 17.79 2.28
CA LYS A 29 -8.54 16.71 1.76
C LYS A 29 -8.20 15.37 2.44
N ILE A 30 -6.92 15.04 2.54
CA ILE A 30 -6.44 13.81 3.18
C ILE A 30 -6.84 13.78 4.67
N ARG A 31 -6.62 14.88 5.37
CA ARG A 31 -6.99 15.05 6.78
C ARG A 31 -8.48 14.80 7.03
N LYS A 32 -9.36 15.17 6.09
CA LYS A 32 -10.80 14.89 6.16
C LYS A 32 -11.14 13.40 6.02
N VAL A 33 -10.37 12.63 5.25
CA VAL A 33 -10.50 11.16 5.24
C VAL A 33 -10.01 10.62 6.58
N ALA A 34 -8.81 11.00 7.00
CA ALA A 34 -8.19 10.54 8.24
C ALA A 34 -8.95 10.95 9.51
N SER A 35 -9.84 11.94 9.46
CA SER A 35 -10.71 12.29 10.60
C SER A 35 -11.83 11.27 10.85
N GLN A 36 -12.13 10.41 9.87
CA GLN A 36 -13.15 9.36 9.95
C GLN A 36 -12.54 7.97 10.24
N VAL A 37 -11.21 7.91 10.39
CA VAL A 37 -10.43 6.68 10.59
C VAL A 37 -9.94 6.63 12.04
N PRO A 38 -9.95 5.44 12.69
CA PRO A 38 -9.41 5.27 14.04
C PRO A 38 -7.93 5.62 14.12
N GLY A 39 -7.56 6.35 15.17
CA GLY A 39 -6.16 6.73 15.43
C GLY A 39 -5.24 5.55 15.72
N ALA A 40 -5.78 4.41 16.17
CA ALA A 40 -5.00 3.18 16.37
C ALA A 40 -4.33 2.69 15.07
N LEU A 41 -4.90 2.99 13.91
CA LEU A 41 -4.32 2.59 12.62
C LEU A 41 -3.11 3.44 12.22
N ALA A 42 -2.84 4.56 12.90
CA ALA A 42 -1.63 5.35 12.65
C ALA A 42 -0.33 4.64 13.09
N PHE A 43 -0.45 3.52 13.82
CA PHE A 43 0.67 2.66 14.22
C PHE A 43 0.97 1.53 13.24
N SER A 44 0.08 1.32 12.28
CA SER A 44 0.34 0.44 11.12
C SER A 44 1.03 1.25 10.01
N PRO A 45 1.74 0.60 9.08
CA PRO A 45 2.27 1.29 7.90
C PRO A 45 1.19 2.08 7.14
N PHE A 46 1.51 3.31 6.76
CA PHE A 46 0.65 4.18 5.96
C PHE A 46 1.48 5.06 5.03
N GLY A 47 0.83 5.83 4.17
CA GLY A 47 1.56 6.66 3.22
C GLY A 47 0.71 7.50 2.30
N PHE A 48 1.39 8.04 1.30
CA PHE A 48 0.83 8.90 0.27
C PHE A 48 1.29 8.45 -1.11
N GLU A 49 0.41 8.50 -2.10
CA GLU A 49 0.76 8.31 -3.51
C GLU A 49 0.73 9.66 -4.22
N CYS A 50 1.85 10.07 -4.82
CA CYS A 50 2.03 11.38 -5.44
C CYS A 50 2.33 11.22 -6.95
N PRO A 51 1.54 11.82 -7.86
CA PRO A 51 1.91 11.88 -9.27
C PRO A 51 3.13 12.81 -9.47
N LEU A 52 4.06 12.39 -10.34
CA LEU A 52 5.36 13.08 -10.50
C LEU A 52 5.44 13.95 -11.75
N GLY A 53 4.71 13.62 -12.80
CA GLY A 53 4.74 14.33 -14.09
C GLY A 53 3.75 15.49 -14.21
N VAL A 54 3.09 15.88 -13.12
CA VAL A 54 2.08 16.94 -13.10
C VAL A 54 2.44 18.02 -12.07
N ASP A 55 2.15 19.27 -12.40
CA ASP A 55 2.46 20.41 -11.53
C ASP A 55 1.70 20.36 -10.19
N GLY A 56 0.51 19.75 -10.18
CA GLY A 56 -0.31 19.64 -8.97
C GLY A 56 0.40 18.89 -7.84
N ALA A 57 0.54 19.54 -6.69
CA ALA A 57 0.95 18.93 -5.43
C ALA A 57 -0.24 18.26 -4.74
N GLU A 58 -0.77 17.24 -5.40
CA GLU A 58 -1.86 16.39 -4.92
C GLU A 58 -1.33 15.00 -4.55
N ALA A 59 -1.98 14.37 -3.57
CA ALA A 59 -1.67 13.01 -3.19
C ALA A 59 -2.91 12.25 -2.76
N ASP A 60 -2.87 10.95 -3.02
CA ASP A 60 -3.82 9.99 -2.49
C ASP A 60 -3.32 9.46 -1.13
N PHE A 61 -4.22 8.88 -0.34
CA PHE A 61 -3.92 8.46 1.03
C PHE A 61 -4.15 6.97 1.19
N LEU A 62 -3.22 6.28 1.86
CA LEU A 62 -3.32 4.85 2.08
C LEU A 62 -2.82 4.45 3.48
N PHE A 63 -3.42 3.43 4.06
CA PHE A 63 -2.97 2.84 5.32
C PHE A 63 -3.29 1.35 5.38
N SER A 64 -2.51 0.63 6.17
CA SER A 64 -2.68 -0.80 6.39
C SER A 64 -3.43 -1.11 7.68
N LEU A 65 -4.22 -2.17 7.62
CA LEU A 65 -4.76 -2.92 8.74
C LEU A 65 -3.97 -4.22 8.80
N GLN A 66 -3.37 -4.49 9.95
CA GLN A 66 -2.55 -5.69 10.15
C GLN A 66 -3.21 -6.56 11.21
N LYS A 67 -3.24 -7.89 11.02
CA LYS A 67 -3.72 -8.82 12.05
C LYS A 67 -3.03 -8.62 13.40
N THR A 68 -1.73 -8.33 13.39
CA THR A 68 -0.94 -8.12 14.61
C THR A 68 -1.38 -6.90 15.42
N ASN A 69 -2.11 -5.97 14.81
CA ASN A 69 -2.59 -4.73 15.42
C ASN A 69 -4.13 -4.67 15.45
N SER A 70 -4.78 -5.85 15.55
CA SER A 70 -6.24 -5.98 15.57
C SER A 70 -6.95 -5.39 14.34
N GLY A 71 -6.29 -5.39 13.18
CA GLY A 71 -6.83 -4.89 11.92
C GLY A 71 -8.21 -5.48 11.55
N PRO A 72 -8.40 -6.83 11.61
CA PRO A 72 -9.69 -7.44 11.35
C PRO A 72 -10.80 -6.97 12.29
N GLU A 73 -10.52 -6.88 13.59
CA GLU A 73 -11.47 -6.47 14.62
C GLU A 73 -11.82 -4.98 14.52
N ILE A 74 -10.85 -4.15 14.12
CA ILE A 74 -11.09 -2.73 13.81
C ILE A 74 -11.98 -2.58 12.57
N LEU A 75 -11.70 -3.32 11.49
CA LEU A 75 -12.50 -3.23 10.25
C LEU A 75 -13.93 -3.73 10.42
N SER A 76 -14.12 -4.74 11.26
CA SER A 76 -15.43 -5.34 11.56
C SER A 76 -16.23 -4.59 12.64
N SER A 77 -15.69 -3.50 13.19
CA SER A 77 -16.29 -2.75 14.31
C SER A 77 -16.49 -3.58 15.59
N GLN A 78 -15.65 -4.60 15.81
CA GLN A 78 -15.66 -5.42 17.04
C GLN A 78 -14.96 -4.74 18.22
N LEU A 79 -14.22 -3.64 17.97
CA LEU A 79 -13.54 -2.82 18.99
C LEU A 79 -14.14 -1.40 19.02
N PRO A 80 -15.18 -1.14 19.84
CA PRO A 80 -15.91 0.13 19.85
C PRO A 80 -15.04 1.37 20.13
N GLU A 81 -13.96 1.21 20.88
CA GLU A 81 -12.97 2.26 21.19
C GLU A 81 -12.08 2.64 20.00
N HIS A 82 -12.06 1.80 18.96
CA HIS A 82 -11.23 1.92 17.76
C HIS A 82 -12.06 1.82 16.48
N ASP A 83 -13.32 2.22 16.53
CA ASP A 83 -14.22 2.11 15.38
C ASP A 83 -14.10 3.30 14.42
N PHE A 84 -14.42 3.03 13.16
CA PHE A 84 -14.55 4.06 12.12
C PHE A 84 -15.73 5.00 12.44
N ASP A 85 -15.82 6.12 11.72
CA ASP A 85 -17.04 6.94 11.78
C ASP A 85 -18.23 6.09 11.30
N ALA A 86 -19.25 5.95 12.14
CA ALA A 86 -20.46 5.17 11.83
C ALA A 86 -21.16 5.65 10.55
N ALA A 87 -21.00 6.92 10.17
CA ALA A 87 -21.53 7.46 8.91
C ALA A 87 -20.92 6.75 7.69
N LEU A 88 -19.68 6.26 7.76
CA LEU A 88 -19.05 5.51 6.67
C LEU A 88 -19.82 4.23 6.36
N PHE A 89 -20.31 3.51 7.36
CA PHE A 89 -21.03 2.24 7.16
C PHE A 89 -22.44 2.41 6.57
N SER A 90 -22.93 3.64 6.43
CA SER A 90 -24.12 3.92 5.61
C SER A 90 -23.84 3.81 4.10
N ILE A 91 -22.56 3.83 3.71
CA ILE A 91 -22.09 3.66 2.33
C ILE A 91 -21.97 2.15 2.04
N PRO A 92 -22.61 1.62 0.97
CA PRO A 92 -22.64 0.18 0.70
C PRO A 92 -21.26 -0.49 0.67
N GLN A 93 -20.28 0.16 0.06
CA GLN A 93 -18.91 -0.33 -0.07
C GLN A 93 -18.18 -0.43 1.27
N TRP A 94 -18.43 0.48 2.20
CA TRP A 94 -17.88 0.41 3.55
C TRP A 94 -18.55 -0.69 4.36
N ASN A 95 -19.85 -0.89 4.19
CA ASN A 95 -20.53 -2.03 4.81
C ASN A 95 -20.02 -3.36 4.25
N GLN A 96 -19.71 -3.44 2.95
CA GLN A 96 -19.04 -4.61 2.35
C GLN A 96 -17.63 -4.82 2.95
N ALA A 97 -16.85 -3.76 3.10
CA ALA A 97 -15.54 -3.84 3.77
C ALA A 97 -15.67 -4.31 5.23
N ARG A 98 -16.69 -3.86 5.96
CA ARG A 98 -17.00 -4.32 7.32
C ARG A 98 -17.33 -5.82 7.36
N CYS A 99 -18.20 -6.30 6.47
CA CYS A 99 -18.54 -7.72 6.37
C CYS A 99 -17.33 -8.59 5.96
N PHE A 100 -16.44 -8.07 5.11
CA PHE A 100 -15.15 -8.69 4.85
C PHE A 100 -14.30 -8.77 6.12
N GLY A 101 -14.25 -7.68 6.91
CA GLY A 101 -13.57 -7.66 8.21
C GLY A 101 -14.12 -8.70 9.19
N GLU A 102 -15.44 -8.92 9.20
CA GLU A 102 -16.09 -9.91 10.07
C GLU A 102 -15.60 -11.33 9.77
N GLN A 103 -15.48 -11.70 8.49
CA GLN A 103 -14.92 -12.99 8.06
C GLN A 103 -13.41 -13.06 8.29
N TRP A 104 -12.70 -11.97 8.00
CA TRP A 104 -11.25 -11.91 8.23
C TRP A 104 -10.88 -12.05 9.72
N ALA A 105 -11.78 -11.67 10.63
CA ALA A 105 -11.63 -11.81 12.08
C ALA A 105 -12.03 -13.20 12.60
N ASP A 106 -12.68 -14.06 11.80
CA ASP A 106 -13.23 -15.34 12.25
C ASP A 106 -12.23 -16.50 12.04
N PRO A 107 -11.65 -17.10 13.11
CA PRO A 107 -10.59 -18.11 12.99
C PRO A 107 -10.87 -19.32 12.07
N PRO A 108 -12.10 -19.84 11.99
CA PRO A 108 -12.46 -20.91 11.06
C PRO A 108 -12.56 -20.49 9.59
N ASP A 109 -12.65 -19.18 9.29
CA ASP A 109 -12.84 -18.67 7.93
C ASP A 109 -11.52 -18.71 7.12
N PRO A 110 -11.56 -19.08 5.82
CA PRO A 110 -10.38 -19.06 4.96
C PRO A 110 -9.68 -17.69 4.88
N LEU A 111 -10.40 -16.57 5.04
CA LEU A 111 -9.79 -15.23 5.04
C LEU A 111 -8.88 -15.03 6.25
N TYR A 112 -9.30 -15.52 7.43
CA TYR A 112 -8.48 -15.48 8.64
C TYR A 112 -7.19 -16.28 8.45
N ALA A 113 -7.23 -17.42 7.78
CA ALA A 113 -6.00 -18.15 7.48
C ALA A 113 -5.17 -17.43 6.41
N GLY A 114 -5.80 -16.93 5.34
CA GLY A 114 -5.11 -16.56 4.10
C GLY A 114 -4.53 -15.14 3.98
N ILE A 115 -4.94 -14.19 4.82
CA ILE A 115 -4.61 -12.75 4.64
C ILE A 115 -4.00 -12.16 5.90
N ASP A 116 -2.76 -11.68 5.90
CA ASP A 116 -2.13 -11.11 7.11
C ASP A 116 -2.33 -9.59 7.26
N ASP A 117 -2.46 -8.89 6.15
CA ASP A 117 -2.68 -7.46 6.11
C ASP A 117 -3.56 -7.05 4.92
N VAL A 118 -4.22 -5.91 5.12
CA VAL A 118 -5.11 -5.27 4.15
C VAL A 118 -4.78 -3.79 4.10
N TRP A 119 -4.55 -3.24 2.91
CA TRP A 119 -4.38 -1.82 2.66
C TRP A 119 -5.68 -1.22 2.14
N LEU A 120 -6.04 -0.07 2.69
CA LEU A 120 -7.10 0.78 2.17
C LEU A 120 -6.47 1.99 1.49
N GLU A 121 -6.79 2.20 0.22
CA GLU A 121 -6.28 3.31 -0.59
C GLU A 121 -7.43 4.24 -1.01
N PHE A 122 -7.23 5.54 -0.87
CA PHE A 122 -8.22 6.57 -1.15
C PHE A 122 -7.73 7.50 -2.24
N ASP A 123 -8.44 7.53 -3.37
CA ASP A 123 -8.23 8.46 -4.49
C ASP A 123 -8.70 9.89 -4.11
N VAL A 124 -8.01 10.53 -3.17
CA VAL A 124 -8.35 11.84 -2.60
C VAL A 124 -8.12 12.99 -3.59
N SER A 125 -7.13 12.83 -4.46
CA SER A 125 -6.78 13.82 -5.48
C SER A 125 -7.87 13.99 -6.55
N ASN A 126 -8.66 12.95 -6.81
CA ASN A 126 -9.66 12.94 -7.88
C ASN A 126 -10.83 13.94 -7.62
N PRO A 127 -10.98 15.01 -8.43
CA PRO A 127 -12.04 16.02 -8.23
C PRO A 127 -13.46 15.47 -8.37
N SER A 128 -13.64 14.35 -9.08
CA SER A 128 -14.94 13.66 -9.21
C SER A 128 -15.33 12.88 -7.95
N ALA A 129 -14.39 12.68 -7.02
CA ALA A 129 -14.58 12.06 -5.72
C ALA A 129 -15.07 13.05 -4.65
N GLN A 130 -15.97 13.99 -5.00
CA GLN A 130 -16.51 15.02 -4.08
C GLN A 130 -17.12 14.50 -2.76
N GLN A 131 -17.23 13.18 -2.58
CA GLN A 131 -17.46 12.50 -1.31
C GLN A 131 -16.45 11.34 -1.18
N VAL A 132 -16.02 11.01 0.05
CA VAL A 132 -15.18 9.83 0.33
C VAL A 132 -16.00 8.58 -0.01
N LYS A 133 -15.99 8.15 -1.27
CA LYS A 133 -17.02 7.23 -1.79
C LYS A 133 -16.75 5.76 -1.48
N ALA A 134 -15.50 5.33 -1.33
CA ALA A 134 -15.05 4.06 -0.75
C ALA A 134 -13.54 3.94 -0.99
N PRO A 135 -12.79 3.21 -0.13
CA PRO A 135 -11.43 2.84 -0.46
C PRO A 135 -11.37 1.78 -1.57
N SER A 136 -10.23 1.72 -2.25
CA SER A 136 -9.75 0.48 -2.86
C SER A 136 -9.13 -0.39 -1.77
N LEU A 137 -9.29 -1.70 -1.87
CA LEU A 137 -8.78 -2.65 -0.88
C LEU A 137 -7.73 -3.55 -1.53
N PHE A 138 -6.54 -3.60 -0.95
CA PHE A 138 -5.46 -4.48 -1.38
C PHE A 138 -5.14 -5.45 -0.25
N PHE A 139 -5.01 -6.73 -0.54
CA PHE A 139 -4.68 -7.75 0.45
C PHE A 139 -3.53 -8.61 -0.05
N ALA A 140 -2.70 -9.10 0.86
CA ALA A 140 -1.61 -10.00 0.55
C ALA A 140 -2.05 -11.46 0.75
N PRO A 141 -2.44 -12.19 -0.31
CA PRO A 141 -2.87 -13.57 -0.14
C PRO A 141 -1.67 -14.48 0.11
N PHE A 142 -1.84 -15.47 0.99
CA PHE A 142 -0.87 -16.56 1.19
C PHE A 142 0.50 -16.11 1.75
N HIS A 143 0.53 -14.97 2.44
CA HIS A 143 1.70 -14.43 3.12
C HIS A 143 1.77 -14.77 4.61
N THR A 144 1.13 -15.86 5.03
CA THR A 144 1.04 -16.19 6.46
C THR A 144 2.41 -16.45 7.07
N ARG A 145 2.61 -16.03 8.31
CA ARG A 145 3.80 -16.39 9.12
C ARG A 145 4.06 -17.91 9.14
N GLU A 146 3.01 -18.73 9.05
CA GLU A 146 3.10 -20.20 9.02
C GLU A 146 3.57 -20.74 7.65
N HIS A 147 3.24 -20.06 6.55
CA HIS A 147 3.64 -20.43 5.19
C HIS A 147 5.02 -19.91 4.77
N ARG A 148 5.72 -19.12 5.60
CA ARG A 148 7.13 -18.76 5.36
C ARG A 148 8.04 -19.99 5.19
N HIS A 149 7.59 -21.16 5.67
CA HIS A 149 8.27 -22.45 5.50
C HIS A 149 7.35 -23.60 5.02
N GLY A 150 6.12 -23.34 4.58
CA GLY A 150 5.10 -24.38 4.36
C GLY A 150 4.24 -24.20 3.11
N LYS A 151 4.15 -25.27 2.30
CA LYS A 151 3.30 -25.56 1.12
C LYS A 151 2.71 -24.33 0.39
N ILE A 152 3.21 -24.09 -0.82
CA ILE A 152 2.59 -23.20 -1.81
C ILE A 152 1.14 -23.66 -2.02
N PRO A 153 0.13 -22.78 -1.83
CA PRO A 153 -1.26 -23.14 -2.09
C PRO A 153 -1.44 -23.61 -3.54
N ASP A 154 -2.38 -24.52 -3.74
CA ASP A 154 -2.75 -24.95 -5.10
C ASP A 154 -3.49 -23.81 -5.82
N PRO A 155 -3.34 -23.61 -7.14
CA PRO A 155 -4.08 -22.58 -7.88
C PRO A 155 -5.60 -22.59 -7.66
N ASP A 156 -6.22 -23.75 -7.43
CA ASP A 156 -7.66 -23.82 -7.12
C ASP A 156 -7.98 -23.29 -5.72
N GLU A 157 -7.08 -23.45 -4.76
CA GLU A 157 -7.18 -22.81 -3.44
C GLU A 157 -6.99 -21.30 -3.54
N GLY A 158 -6.01 -20.88 -4.36
CA GLY A 158 -5.83 -19.52 -4.84
C GLY A 158 -7.14 -18.90 -5.31
N LEU A 159 -7.76 -19.53 -6.30
CA LEU A 159 -8.97 -19.04 -6.94
C LEU A 159 -10.13 -18.94 -5.93
N ARG A 160 -10.34 -19.96 -5.10
CA ARG A 160 -11.40 -19.93 -4.08
C ARG A 160 -11.25 -18.76 -3.11
N LEU A 161 -10.02 -18.44 -2.70
CA LEU A 161 -9.77 -17.26 -1.86
C LEU A 161 -10.18 -15.98 -2.60
N LEU A 162 -9.71 -15.80 -3.85
CA LEU A 162 -10.02 -14.61 -4.64
C LEU A 162 -11.53 -14.44 -4.88
N GLU A 163 -12.24 -15.53 -5.20
CA GLU A 163 -13.70 -15.54 -5.36
C GLU A 163 -14.42 -15.19 -4.05
N THR A 164 -13.94 -15.71 -2.91
CA THR A 164 -14.49 -15.41 -1.59
C THR A 164 -14.33 -13.93 -1.26
N VAL A 165 -13.12 -13.38 -1.42
CA VAL A 165 -12.86 -11.94 -1.18
C VAL A 165 -13.71 -11.08 -2.12
N PHE A 166 -13.78 -11.44 -3.41
CA PHE A 166 -14.59 -10.72 -4.38
C PHE A 166 -16.07 -10.75 -3.99
N PHE A 167 -16.61 -11.90 -3.59
CA PHE A 167 -18.00 -12.03 -3.15
C PHE A 167 -18.29 -11.15 -1.93
N CYS A 168 -17.39 -11.14 -0.93
CA CYS A 168 -17.55 -10.30 0.25
C CYS A 168 -17.60 -8.81 -0.11
N LEU A 169 -16.70 -8.38 -0.99
CA LEU A 169 -16.52 -6.98 -1.32
C LEU A 169 -17.44 -6.45 -2.43
N LYS A 170 -18.03 -7.33 -3.24
CA LYS A 170 -18.97 -6.95 -4.33
C LYS A 170 -20.39 -7.44 -4.12
N GLY A 171 -20.62 -8.37 -3.20
CA GLY A 171 -21.94 -8.98 -2.94
C GLY A 171 -22.42 -9.92 -4.05
N ARG A 172 -21.52 -10.37 -4.94
CA ARG A 172 -21.82 -11.26 -6.06
C ARG A 172 -20.58 -12.04 -6.48
N ASN A 173 -20.78 -13.16 -7.17
CA ASN A 173 -19.69 -13.90 -7.79
C ASN A 173 -19.12 -13.14 -9.00
N PRO A 174 -17.83 -13.36 -9.33
CA PRO A 174 -17.26 -12.86 -10.57
C PRO A 174 -17.85 -13.57 -11.79
N GLY A 175 -17.77 -12.92 -12.94
CA GLY A 175 -18.08 -13.53 -14.22
C GLY A 175 -17.12 -14.68 -14.56
N PRO A 176 -17.57 -15.71 -15.30
CA PRO A 176 -16.75 -16.89 -15.60
C PRO A 176 -15.41 -16.57 -16.30
N SER A 177 -15.40 -15.60 -17.21
CA SER A 177 -14.18 -15.19 -17.92
C SER A 177 -13.15 -14.55 -16.98
N ALA A 178 -13.61 -13.76 -16.01
CA ALA A 178 -12.73 -13.14 -15.02
C ALA A 178 -12.11 -14.21 -14.11
N ALA A 179 -12.94 -15.10 -13.54
CA ALA A 179 -12.46 -16.21 -12.71
C ALA A 179 -11.46 -17.11 -13.47
N LEU A 180 -11.71 -17.39 -14.75
CA LEU A 180 -10.79 -18.15 -15.60
C LEU A 180 -9.44 -17.43 -15.76
N ASN A 181 -9.43 -16.12 -16.00
CA ASN A 181 -8.19 -15.37 -16.13
C ASN A 181 -7.45 -15.21 -14.80
N TRP A 182 -8.16 -15.10 -13.67
CA TRP A 182 -7.55 -15.15 -12.34
C TRP A 182 -6.86 -16.48 -12.10
N LYS A 183 -7.51 -17.60 -12.46
CA LYS A 183 -6.93 -18.93 -12.37
C LYS A 183 -5.67 -19.05 -13.23
N LYS A 184 -5.72 -18.62 -14.50
CA LYS A 184 -4.53 -18.60 -15.37
C LYS A 184 -3.39 -17.82 -14.74
N CYS A 185 -3.68 -16.65 -14.14
CA CYS A 185 -2.68 -15.88 -13.44
C CYS A 185 -2.04 -16.69 -12.31
N LEU A 186 -2.84 -17.37 -11.49
CA LEU A 186 -2.33 -18.23 -10.40
C LEU A 186 -1.50 -19.43 -10.91
N GLU A 187 -1.85 -19.99 -12.06
CA GLU A 187 -1.14 -21.11 -12.70
C GLU A 187 0.23 -20.71 -13.29
N ILE A 188 0.38 -19.47 -13.77
CA ILE A 188 1.63 -18.95 -14.36
C ILE A 188 2.67 -18.61 -13.27
N LEU A 189 2.21 -18.29 -12.06
CA LEU A 189 3.12 -17.91 -10.99
C LEU A 189 3.97 -19.11 -10.56
N PRO A 190 5.30 -19.05 -10.72
CA PRO A 190 6.18 -20.19 -10.46
C PRO A 190 6.11 -20.64 -8.99
N ARG A 191 5.68 -19.73 -8.10
CA ARG A 191 5.21 -19.98 -6.73
C ARG A 191 4.19 -18.89 -6.38
N LEU A 192 3.05 -19.24 -5.74
CA LEU A 192 2.05 -18.25 -5.28
C LEU A 192 2.59 -17.14 -4.35
N PRO A 193 3.67 -17.33 -3.54
CA PRO A 193 4.34 -16.23 -2.85
C PRO A 193 4.87 -15.10 -3.76
N ASN A 194 4.86 -15.27 -5.08
CA ASN A 194 5.12 -14.19 -6.02
C ASN A 194 3.90 -13.28 -6.22
N LEU A 195 2.68 -13.67 -5.82
CA LEU A 195 1.54 -12.78 -5.75
C LEU A 195 1.65 -11.97 -4.45
N PHE A 196 2.28 -10.81 -4.54
CA PHE A 196 2.57 -9.95 -3.41
C PHE A 196 1.28 -9.38 -2.81
N GLN A 197 0.41 -8.85 -3.67
CA GLN A 197 -0.87 -8.28 -3.28
C GLN A 197 -1.91 -8.45 -4.39
N VAL A 198 -3.18 -8.40 -4.01
CA VAL A 198 -4.32 -8.33 -4.91
C VAL A 198 -5.18 -7.14 -4.53
N GLY A 199 -5.40 -6.25 -5.49
CA GLY A 199 -6.21 -5.05 -5.33
C GLY A 199 -7.61 -5.21 -5.91
N LEU A 200 -8.60 -4.68 -5.21
CA LEU A 200 -9.97 -4.53 -5.67
C LEU A 200 -10.43 -3.09 -5.47
N MET A 201 -10.76 -2.41 -6.57
CA MET A 201 -11.33 -1.07 -6.52
C MET A 201 -12.83 -1.16 -6.20
N ILE A 202 -13.17 -1.20 -4.91
CA ILE A 202 -14.55 -1.46 -4.44
C ILE A 202 -15.52 -0.38 -4.96
N ALA A 203 -15.07 0.88 -5.02
CA ALA A 203 -15.84 2.02 -5.54
C ALA A 203 -16.35 1.85 -6.99
N ARG A 204 -15.74 0.98 -7.80
CA ARG A 204 -16.11 0.73 -9.20
C ARG A 204 -17.12 -0.42 -9.26
N SER A 205 -18.42 -0.14 -9.37
CA SER A 205 -19.49 -1.13 -9.17
C SER A 205 -19.55 -2.26 -10.22
N ASP A 206 -19.13 -1.98 -11.46
CA ASP A 206 -19.50 -2.84 -12.60
C ASP A 206 -18.34 -3.66 -13.18
N SER A 207 -17.19 -3.68 -12.50
CA SER A 207 -15.96 -4.32 -13.00
C SER A 207 -15.60 -5.56 -12.18
N ASP A 208 -15.35 -6.66 -12.90
CA ASP A 208 -14.85 -7.94 -12.38
C ASP A 208 -13.32 -7.99 -12.49
N THR A 209 -12.67 -6.89 -12.12
CA THR A 209 -11.23 -6.74 -12.29
C THR A 209 -10.55 -6.79 -10.94
N LEU A 210 -9.54 -7.65 -10.84
CA LEU A 210 -8.58 -7.67 -9.75
C LEU A 210 -7.24 -7.15 -10.27
N ARG A 211 -6.60 -6.27 -9.51
CA ARG A 211 -5.22 -5.89 -9.74
C ARG A 211 -4.31 -6.93 -9.14
N MET A 212 -3.64 -7.72 -9.97
CA MET A 212 -2.63 -8.67 -9.53
C MET A 212 -1.28 -7.95 -9.41
N CYS A 213 -0.74 -7.89 -8.20
CA CYS A 213 0.58 -7.33 -7.91
C CYS A 213 1.58 -8.49 -7.78
N ILE A 214 2.41 -8.68 -8.81
CA ILE A 214 3.24 -9.86 -9.01
C ILE A 214 4.71 -9.48 -8.88
N LEU A 215 5.42 -10.18 -8.01
CA LEU A 215 6.87 -10.11 -7.91
C LEU A 215 7.53 -10.71 -9.16
N ALA A 216 8.29 -9.88 -9.87
CA ALA A 216 9.13 -10.26 -10.99
C ALA A 216 10.62 -10.11 -10.62
N PRO A 217 11.41 -11.19 -10.63
CA PRO A 217 12.82 -11.14 -10.23
C PRO A 217 13.71 -10.36 -11.21
N ASP A 218 13.25 -10.09 -12.43
CA ASP A 218 14.00 -9.31 -13.41
C ASP A 218 13.06 -8.83 -14.53
N SER A 219 13.61 -8.04 -15.47
CA SER A 219 12.90 -7.54 -16.64
C SER A 219 12.42 -8.65 -17.60
N GLU A 220 13.15 -9.76 -17.73
CA GLU A 220 12.74 -10.89 -18.58
C GLU A 220 11.54 -11.64 -17.99
N ALA A 221 11.47 -11.71 -16.66
CA ALA A 221 10.34 -12.27 -15.94
C ALA A 221 9.07 -11.43 -16.13
N VAL A 222 9.18 -10.10 -16.13
CA VAL A 222 8.05 -9.21 -16.47
C VAL A 222 7.47 -9.59 -17.83
N LYS A 223 8.33 -9.69 -18.85
CA LYS A 223 7.89 -9.99 -20.23
C LYS A 223 7.27 -11.36 -20.35
N ARG A 224 7.89 -12.38 -19.75
CA ARG A 224 7.36 -13.74 -19.74
C ARG A 224 5.98 -13.80 -19.08
N ILE A 225 5.82 -13.19 -17.91
CA ILE A 225 4.53 -13.15 -17.20
C ILE A 225 3.45 -12.49 -18.07
N LEU A 226 3.74 -11.34 -18.69
CA LEU A 226 2.79 -10.65 -19.57
C LEU A 226 2.44 -11.47 -20.81
N SER A 227 3.42 -12.13 -21.43
CA SER A 227 3.21 -13.02 -22.57
C SER A 227 2.32 -14.20 -22.19
N ASP A 228 2.61 -14.86 -21.07
CA ASP A 228 1.85 -16.03 -20.60
C ASP A 228 0.41 -15.64 -20.21
N LEU A 229 0.20 -14.43 -19.69
CA LEU A 229 -1.13 -13.87 -19.41
C LEU A 229 -1.90 -13.48 -20.68
N GLY A 230 -1.23 -13.36 -21.82
CA GLY A 230 -1.83 -12.85 -23.05
C GLY A 230 -2.07 -11.34 -23.02
N TRP A 231 -1.16 -10.57 -22.43
CA TRP A 231 -1.22 -9.10 -22.40
C TRP A 231 -1.29 -8.53 -23.82
N PRO A 232 -2.24 -7.62 -24.12
CA PRO A 232 -2.45 -7.13 -25.49
C PRO A 232 -1.52 -6.00 -25.91
N GLY A 233 -0.75 -5.44 -24.99
CA GLY A 233 0.09 -4.27 -25.24
C GLY A 233 1.35 -4.56 -26.08
N ASP A 234 1.99 -3.49 -26.53
CA ASP A 234 3.21 -3.57 -27.32
C ASP A 234 4.44 -3.81 -26.44
N PHE A 235 5.16 -4.89 -26.71
CA PHE A 235 6.40 -5.24 -26.02
C PHE A 235 7.58 -4.34 -26.42
N SER A 236 7.57 -3.70 -27.59
CA SER A 236 8.69 -2.85 -28.02
C SER A 236 8.92 -1.63 -27.09
N PRO A 237 7.93 -0.77 -26.80
CA PRO A 237 8.13 0.34 -25.87
C PRO A 237 8.36 -0.15 -24.44
N LEU A 238 7.77 -1.27 -24.05
CA LEU A 238 8.01 -1.89 -22.74
C LEU A 238 9.48 -2.34 -22.59
N ASP A 239 10.04 -2.99 -23.61
CA ASP A 239 11.43 -3.45 -23.63
C ASP A 239 12.40 -2.29 -23.42
N ASP A 240 12.12 -1.14 -24.04
CA ASP A 240 12.97 0.03 -23.90
C ASP A 240 12.90 0.60 -22.48
N VAL A 241 11.72 0.66 -21.86
CA VAL A 241 11.56 1.06 -20.45
C VAL A 241 12.31 0.09 -19.52
N LEU A 242 12.09 -1.22 -19.69
CA LEU A 242 12.72 -2.27 -18.88
C LEU A 242 14.26 -2.23 -18.97
N LYS A 243 14.80 -2.05 -20.18
CA LYS A 243 16.26 -1.89 -20.38
C LYS A 243 16.79 -0.69 -19.63
N LYS A 244 16.08 0.45 -19.65
CA LYS A 244 16.53 1.68 -18.96
C LYS A 244 16.46 1.57 -17.44
N ILE A 245 15.49 0.83 -16.87
CA ILE A 245 15.37 0.70 -15.41
C ILE A 245 16.16 -0.46 -14.80
N SER A 246 16.48 -1.50 -15.58
CA SER A 246 17.21 -2.68 -15.08
C SER A 246 18.58 -2.42 -14.43
N PRO A 247 19.35 -1.36 -14.78
CA PRO A 247 20.58 -1.03 -14.06
C PRO A 247 20.37 -0.57 -12.61
N PHE A 248 19.15 -0.19 -12.25
CA PHE A 248 18.82 0.30 -10.90
C PHE A 248 18.17 -0.77 -10.03
N PHE A 249 17.42 -1.71 -10.60
CA PHE A 249 16.58 -2.64 -9.82
C PHE A 249 16.80 -4.09 -10.20
N ASP A 250 17.19 -4.88 -9.20
CA ASP A 250 17.29 -6.34 -9.30
C ASP A 250 15.94 -7.04 -9.09
N MET A 251 14.87 -6.29 -8.84
CA MET A 251 13.55 -6.83 -8.51
C MET A 251 12.47 -5.80 -8.80
N LEU A 252 11.40 -6.24 -9.45
CA LEU A 252 10.28 -5.40 -9.85
C LEU A 252 8.96 -6.01 -9.35
N TYR A 253 7.94 -5.17 -9.16
CA TYR A 253 6.58 -5.64 -8.93
C TYR A 253 5.69 -5.19 -10.08
N LEU A 254 5.15 -6.15 -10.80
CA LEU A 254 4.26 -5.95 -11.94
C LEU A 254 2.81 -5.86 -11.45
N HIS A 255 2.10 -4.83 -11.89
CA HIS A 255 0.69 -4.61 -11.59
C HIS A 255 -0.12 -4.77 -12.86
N VAL A 256 -0.97 -5.80 -12.90
CA VAL A 256 -1.85 -6.07 -14.04
C VAL A 256 -3.30 -6.11 -13.57
N ASP A 257 -4.15 -5.36 -14.24
CA ASP A 257 -5.60 -5.41 -14.03
C ASP A 257 -6.16 -6.60 -14.85
N VAL A 258 -6.65 -7.62 -14.14
CA VAL A 258 -7.13 -8.89 -14.69
C VAL A 258 -8.63 -9.02 -14.45
N GLY A 259 -9.42 -8.95 -15.51
CA GLY A 259 -10.86 -9.25 -15.48
C GLY A 259 -11.25 -10.23 -16.57
N ALA A 260 -12.40 -10.02 -17.20
CA ALA A 260 -12.80 -10.79 -18.39
C ALA A 260 -11.75 -10.66 -19.52
N ASP A 261 -11.14 -9.48 -19.61
CA ASP A 261 -9.98 -9.18 -20.44
C ASP A 261 -8.79 -8.79 -19.56
N ILE A 262 -7.58 -8.89 -20.12
CA ILE A 262 -6.35 -8.37 -19.52
C ILE A 262 -6.18 -6.92 -19.94
N SER A 263 -6.01 -6.01 -18.99
CA SER A 263 -5.77 -4.60 -19.28
C SER A 263 -4.49 -4.39 -20.10
N GLY A 264 -4.58 -3.59 -21.17
CA GLY A 264 -3.40 -3.12 -21.91
C GLY A 264 -2.50 -2.18 -21.09
N LYS A 265 -3.03 -1.56 -20.03
CA LYS A 265 -2.27 -0.75 -19.08
C LYS A 265 -1.66 -1.62 -17.97
N ILE A 266 -0.36 -1.43 -17.71
CA ILE A 266 0.36 -2.10 -16.61
C ILE A 266 1.06 -1.08 -15.70
N GLY A 267 1.38 -1.50 -14.49
CA GLY A 267 2.27 -0.77 -13.58
C GLY A 267 3.52 -1.58 -13.26
N ILE A 268 4.64 -0.91 -13.03
CA ILE A 268 5.92 -1.49 -12.61
C ILE A 268 6.37 -0.71 -11.38
N GLU A 269 6.38 -1.35 -10.22
CA GLU A 269 6.93 -0.76 -9.00
C GLU A 269 8.43 -1.05 -8.90
N CYS A 270 9.16 0.05 -8.82
CA CYS A 270 10.60 0.13 -8.68
C CYS A 270 10.91 0.44 -7.21
N LYS A 271 11.48 -0.55 -6.52
CA LYS A 271 11.69 -0.51 -5.07
C LYS A 271 13.09 -1.01 -4.72
N PHE A 272 13.73 -0.33 -3.78
CA PHE A 272 14.97 -0.80 -3.18
C PHE A 272 14.71 -1.55 -1.87
N SER A 273 15.61 -2.46 -1.55
CA SER A 273 15.64 -3.08 -0.22
C SER A 273 16.20 -2.08 0.77
N TYR A 274 15.36 -1.56 1.66
CA TYR A 274 15.80 -0.62 2.68
C TYR A 274 16.72 -1.31 3.70
N PRO A 275 17.94 -0.77 3.94
CA PRO A 275 18.78 -1.25 5.01
C PRO A 275 18.12 -0.96 6.36
N ARG A 276 18.34 -1.83 7.35
CA ARG A 276 17.72 -1.72 8.69
C ARG A 276 18.14 -0.46 9.45
N ASP A 277 19.20 0.20 9.01
CA ASP A 277 19.72 1.43 9.61
C ASP A 277 19.04 2.70 9.07
N LEU A 278 18.09 2.56 8.14
CA LEU A 278 17.35 3.65 7.50
C LEU A 278 18.23 4.62 6.72
N SER A 279 19.44 4.21 6.33
CA SER A 279 20.29 5.02 5.46
C SER A 279 19.62 5.24 4.10
N PRO A 280 19.76 6.44 3.50
CA PRO A 280 19.22 6.70 2.18
C PRO A 280 19.86 5.79 1.13
N GLU A 281 19.04 5.19 0.27
CA GLU A 281 19.54 4.40 -0.86
C GLU A 281 20.11 5.35 -1.94
N PRO A 282 21.43 5.33 -2.21
CA PRO A 282 22.06 6.24 -3.16
C PRO A 282 21.56 6.09 -4.59
N LEU A 283 21.06 4.91 -4.99
CA LEU A 283 20.54 4.68 -6.34
C LEU A 283 19.23 5.43 -6.63
N TRP A 284 18.57 6.02 -5.62
CA TRP A 284 17.46 6.94 -5.85
C TRP A 284 17.86 8.16 -6.68
N TYR A 285 19.07 8.71 -6.48
CA TYR A 285 19.51 9.91 -7.19
C TYR A 285 19.55 9.72 -8.72
N PRO A 286 20.35 8.78 -9.26
CA PRO A 286 20.43 8.58 -10.71
C PRO A 286 19.12 8.03 -11.28
N PHE A 287 18.33 7.27 -10.52
CA PHE A 287 17.01 6.81 -10.98
C PHE A 287 16.02 7.97 -11.12
N LEU A 288 15.97 8.90 -10.17
CA LEU A 288 15.11 10.08 -10.27
C LEU A 288 15.59 11.06 -11.36
N ASP A 289 16.89 11.11 -11.65
CA ASP A 289 17.44 11.85 -12.81
C ASP A 289 16.94 11.26 -14.13
N PHE A 290 16.94 9.93 -14.24
CA PHE A 290 16.33 9.23 -15.37
C PHE A 290 14.85 9.61 -15.55
N LEU A 291 14.06 9.70 -14.48
CA LEU A 291 12.65 10.11 -14.58
C LEU A 291 12.46 11.56 -15.06
N LEU A 292 13.41 12.46 -14.73
CA LEU A 292 13.42 13.83 -15.26
C LEU A 292 13.72 13.82 -16.77
N GLU A 293 14.70 13.03 -17.21
CA GLU A 293 15.09 12.91 -18.61
C GLU A 293 13.97 12.34 -19.48
N GLU A 294 13.20 11.38 -18.96
CA GLU A 294 12.01 10.84 -19.63
C GLU A 294 10.78 11.77 -19.55
N GLY A 295 10.88 12.91 -18.84
CA GLY A 295 9.79 13.89 -18.72
C GLY A 295 8.60 13.42 -17.87
N VAL A 296 8.75 12.34 -17.10
CA VAL A 296 7.69 11.78 -16.23
C VAL A 296 7.80 12.21 -14.77
N CYS A 297 8.82 13.01 -14.45
CA CYS A 297 9.01 13.65 -13.16
C CYS A 297 9.35 15.13 -13.37
N LEU A 298 8.83 16.02 -12.53
CA LEU A 298 9.22 17.43 -12.52
C LEU A 298 10.39 17.70 -11.56
N PRO A 299 11.27 18.69 -11.84
CA PRO A 299 12.41 19.00 -10.96
C PRO A 299 12.03 19.25 -9.50
N ALA A 300 10.94 19.98 -9.27
CA ALA A 300 10.41 20.26 -7.94
C ALA A 300 10.00 18.97 -7.20
N LYS A 301 9.35 18.03 -7.92
CA LYS A 301 8.92 16.74 -7.38
C LYS A 301 10.12 15.89 -6.97
N ARG A 302 11.14 15.76 -7.84
CA ARG A 302 12.39 15.06 -7.52
C ARG A 302 13.02 15.60 -6.23
N ASN A 303 13.15 16.92 -6.11
CA ASN A 303 13.78 17.53 -4.94
C ASN A 303 12.97 17.25 -3.67
N GLY A 304 11.63 17.33 -3.75
CA GLY A 304 10.75 16.93 -2.65
C GLY A 304 10.94 15.46 -2.25
N LEU A 305 11.05 14.55 -3.23
CA LEU A 305 11.29 13.12 -2.95
C LEU A 305 12.61 12.86 -2.23
N LEU A 306 13.68 13.57 -2.62
CA LEU A 306 14.99 13.43 -1.99
C LEU A 306 15.04 14.05 -0.58
N ALA A 307 14.21 15.07 -0.31
CA ALA A 307 14.10 15.71 1.00
C ALA A 307 13.15 14.99 1.97
N TYR A 308 12.28 14.10 1.47
CA TYR A 308 11.24 13.44 2.27
C TYR A 308 11.76 12.44 3.32
N PRO A 309 12.74 11.55 3.04
CA PRO A 309 13.16 10.54 4.00
C PRO A 309 13.69 11.15 5.30
N GLY A 310 13.33 10.55 6.43
CA GLY A 310 13.75 11.05 7.74
C GLY A 310 12.94 10.43 8.87
N TYR A 311 13.08 10.96 10.07
CA TYR A 311 12.29 10.52 11.21
C TYR A 311 11.88 11.68 12.10
N ARG A 312 10.78 11.50 12.83
CA ARG A 312 10.27 12.41 13.85
C ARG A 312 10.09 11.65 15.15
N SER A 313 10.80 12.08 16.20
CA SER A 313 10.48 11.63 17.56
C SER A 313 9.11 12.17 17.92
N ILE A 314 8.26 11.33 18.48
CA ILE A 314 6.95 11.78 18.95
C ILE A 314 7.10 12.32 20.38
N ASP A 315 6.62 13.54 20.60
CA ASP A 315 6.52 14.11 21.94
C ASP A 315 5.35 13.46 22.67
N MET A 316 5.66 12.68 23.70
CA MET A 316 4.68 11.88 24.43
C MET A 316 3.66 12.73 25.20
N ASP A 317 4.01 13.96 25.58
CA ASP A 317 3.09 14.88 26.26
C ASP A 317 2.09 15.52 25.28
N ALA A 318 2.46 15.59 23.99
CA ALA A 318 1.61 16.05 22.90
C ALA A 318 0.87 14.91 22.19
N CYS A 319 1.14 13.66 22.57
CA CYS A 319 0.53 12.47 21.98
C CYS A 319 -0.94 12.32 22.38
N PRO A 320 -1.77 11.76 21.49
CA PRO A 320 -3.09 11.32 21.91
C PRO A 320 -3.03 10.27 23.03
N PRO A 321 -4.02 10.22 23.94
CA PRO A 321 -3.98 9.39 25.15
C PRO A 321 -3.63 7.90 24.96
N PRO A 322 -4.08 7.21 23.88
CA PRO A 322 -3.68 5.82 23.67
C PRO A 322 -2.17 5.62 23.52
N LEU A 323 -1.51 6.53 22.79
CA LEU A 323 -0.06 6.48 22.59
C LEU A 323 0.68 6.84 23.87
N ALA A 324 0.20 7.84 24.61
CA ALA A 324 0.73 8.19 25.92
C ALA A 324 0.73 6.98 26.87
N ARG A 325 -0.39 6.24 26.96
CA ARG A 325 -0.48 5.01 27.78
C ARG A 325 0.48 3.91 27.34
N MET A 326 0.64 3.71 26.02
CA MET A 326 1.59 2.71 25.51
C MET A 326 3.03 3.10 25.84
N ALA A 327 3.36 4.38 25.75
CA ALA A 327 4.66 4.87 26.18
C ALA A 327 4.86 4.79 27.69
N ASP A 328 3.84 4.96 28.54
CA ASP A 328 4.00 4.82 29.99
C ASP A 328 4.58 3.45 30.38
N HIS A 329 4.27 2.40 29.61
CA HIS A 329 4.82 1.06 29.81
C HIS A 329 6.23 0.84 29.24
N LEU A 330 6.63 1.66 28.26
CA LEU A 330 7.88 1.51 27.52
C LEU A 330 8.93 2.58 27.92
N TYR A 331 8.50 3.68 28.50
CA TYR A 331 9.34 4.77 28.98
C TYR A 331 9.96 4.43 30.34
N PRO A 332 11.21 4.84 30.64
CA PRO A 332 12.14 5.59 29.78
C PRO A 332 13.00 4.69 28.89
N LEU A 333 12.66 3.41 28.72
CA LEU A 333 13.52 2.47 27.98
C LEU A 333 13.45 2.65 26.47
N TYR A 334 12.33 3.16 25.95
CA TYR A 334 12.09 3.33 24.52
C TYR A 334 11.55 4.73 24.17
N ARG A 335 11.84 5.16 22.94
CA ARG A 335 11.23 6.33 22.30
C ARG A 335 10.44 5.91 21.08
N SER A 336 9.38 6.67 20.82
CA SER A 336 8.49 6.48 19.68
C SER A 336 8.91 7.36 18.51
N PHE A 337 8.91 6.80 17.29
CA PHE A 337 9.29 7.50 16.06
C PHE A 337 8.30 7.22 14.95
N PHE A 338 8.00 8.26 14.17
CA PHE A 338 7.55 8.08 12.79
C PHE A 338 8.76 8.13 11.87
N VAL A 339 8.93 7.11 11.06
CA VAL A 339 9.99 7.00 10.05
C VAL A 339 9.37 7.15 8.67
N ARG A 340 9.83 8.17 7.94
CA ARG A 340 9.42 8.54 6.59
C ARG A 340 10.42 7.98 5.59
N ILE A 341 9.94 7.30 4.54
CA ILE A 341 10.76 6.70 3.48
C ILE A 341 10.14 6.89 2.10
N LEU A 342 10.96 6.94 1.05
CA LEU A 342 10.49 6.77 -0.33
C LEU A 342 10.23 5.28 -0.60
N SER A 343 9.01 4.80 -0.31
CA SER A 343 8.68 3.37 -0.35
C SER A 343 9.03 2.73 -1.69
N HIS A 344 8.58 3.35 -2.78
CA HIS A 344 8.87 2.95 -4.16
C HIS A 344 8.40 4.04 -5.13
N VAL A 345 8.80 3.90 -6.39
CA VAL A 345 8.21 4.64 -7.52
C VAL A 345 7.54 3.65 -8.44
N LYS A 346 6.33 3.96 -8.89
CA LYS A 346 5.58 3.18 -9.85
C LYS A 346 5.58 3.86 -11.20
N LEU A 347 6.09 3.13 -12.18
CA LEU A 347 5.96 3.46 -13.59
C LEU A 347 4.67 2.85 -14.11
N VAL A 348 3.94 3.59 -14.92
CA VAL A 348 2.68 3.16 -15.51
C VAL A 348 2.84 3.23 -17.00
N CYS A 349 2.81 2.07 -17.65
CA CYS A 349 2.92 1.95 -19.09
C CYS A 349 1.52 1.79 -19.67
N ARG A 350 1.13 2.70 -20.57
CA ARG A 350 -0.10 2.61 -21.35
C ARG A 350 0.14 1.78 -22.61
N GLU A 351 -0.94 1.31 -23.21
CA GLU A 351 -0.92 0.55 -24.47
C GLU A 351 -0.29 1.36 -25.63
N SER A 352 -0.39 2.69 -25.59
CA SER A 352 0.26 3.61 -26.54
C SER A 352 1.76 3.79 -26.32
N GLY A 353 2.34 3.20 -25.27
CA GLY A 353 3.73 3.42 -24.87
C GLY A 353 3.97 4.67 -24.02
N GLU A 354 2.92 5.46 -23.74
CA GLU A 354 3.02 6.59 -22.81
C GLU A 354 3.35 6.11 -21.40
N LEU A 355 4.31 6.79 -20.78
CA LEU A 355 4.80 6.52 -19.44
C LEU A 355 4.30 7.59 -18.46
N GLU A 356 3.82 7.15 -17.30
CA GLU A 356 3.54 8.02 -16.16
C GLU A 356 4.32 7.53 -14.95
N ALA A 357 4.71 8.42 -14.05
CA ALA A 357 5.37 8.04 -12.80
C ALA A 357 4.60 8.55 -11.58
N LYS A 358 4.57 7.72 -10.54
CA LYS A 358 4.00 8.03 -9.23
C LYS A 358 4.97 7.61 -8.14
N ALA A 359 5.16 8.41 -7.10
CA ALA A 359 5.93 8.03 -5.94
C ALA A 359 5.03 7.63 -4.77
N TYR A 360 5.45 6.63 -4.02
CA TYR A 360 4.80 6.21 -2.79
C TYR A 360 5.68 6.61 -1.61
N LEU A 361 5.16 7.52 -0.80
CA LEU A 361 5.79 8.01 0.42
C LEU A 361 5.31 7.14 1.58
N GLY A 362 6.19 6.31 2.13
CA GLY A 362 5.87 5.42 3.24
C GLY A 362 6.14 6.06 4.60
N ILE A 363 5.32 5.70 5.59
CA ILE A 363 5.48 6.07 6.99
C ILE A 363 5.29 4.81 7.83
N ASN A 364 6.24 4.56 8.73
CA ASN A 364 6.17 3.49 9.71
C ASN A 364 6.31 4.07 11.11
N HIS A 365 5.55 3.52 12.05
CA HIS A 365 5.77 3.76 13.46
C HIS A 365 6.76 2.73 14.01
N LEU A 366 7.80 3.19 14.72
CA LEU A 366 8.81 2.33 15.32
C LEU A 366 9.13 2.77 16.75
N TRP A 367 9.52 1.80 17.56
CA TRP A 367 10.10 2.04 18.88
C TRP A 367 11.62 1.83 18.80
N LYS A 368 12.39 2.74 19.42
CA LYS A 368 13.85 2.62 19.52
C LYS A 368 14.27 2.62 20.98
N GLY A 369 15.04 1.62 21.39
CA GLY A 369 15.59 1.52 22.74
C GLY A 369 16.61 2.63 23.00
N ILE A 370 16.59 3.20 24.21
CA ILE A 370 17.48 4.29 24.65
C ILE A 370 18.78 3.75 25.27
N PHE A 371 18.85 2.47 25.64
CA PHE A 371 20.01 1.87 26.32
C PHE A 371 20.78 0.91 25.41
N ASP A 372 21.54 1.46 24.45
CA ASP A 372 22.72 0.80 23.87
C ASP A 372 23.71 1.88 23.38
N ASP A 373 24.17 2.71 24.32
CA ASP A 373 25.11 3.82 24.10
C ASP A 373 26.56 3.39 24.40
N SER A 374 27.11 2.52 23.56
CA SER A 374 28.56 2.61 23.28
C SER A 374 28.84 3.45 22.03
N GLU A 375 27.84 3.73 21.19
CA GLU A 375 27.89 4.74 20.11
C GLU A 375 26.48 5.33 19.87
N PRO A 376 26.29 6.66 19.89
CA PRO A 376 25.01 7.28 19.56
C PRO A 376 24.62 6.91 18.12
N GLY A 377 23.59 6.08 17.97
CA GLY A 377 23.07 5.65 16.66
C GLY A 377 22.64 4.18 16.57
N ARG A 378 23.13 3.28 17.42
CA ARG A 378 23.02 1.82 17.23
C ARG A 378 21.86 1.08 17.93
N GLY A 379 21.04 1.73 18.76
CA GLY A 379 19.88 1.06 19.36
C GLY A 379 19.00 0.38 18.30
N ARG A 380 18.75 -0.94 18.45
CA ARG A 380 17.98 -1.71 17.45
C ARG A 380 16.59 -1.09 17.27
N TRP A 381 16.27 -0.74 16.03
CA TRP A 381 14.90 -0.46 15.62
C TRP A 381 14.06 -1.71 15.82
N GLY A 382 12.97 -1.58 16.57
CA GLY A 382 12.03 -2.66 16.81
C GLY A 382 10.60 -2.18 16.60
N ILE A 383 9.78 -3.03 15.99
CA ILE A 383 8.35 -2.99 16.22
C ILE A 383 8.15 -3.68 17.56
N ILE A 384 7.86 -2.90 18.60
CA ILE A 384 7.32 -3.47 19.84
C ILE A 384 5.81 -3.51 19.59
N GLY A 385 5.34 -4.70 19.27
CA GLY A 385 3.91 -5.01 19.10
C GLY A 385 3.25 -5.22 20.43
#